data_AF-A0A9D5TN11-F1
#
_entry.id   AF-A0A9D5TN11-F1
#
_cell.length_a   1.000
_cell.length_b   1.000
_cell.length_c   1.000
_cell.angle_alpha   90.00
_cell.angle_beta   90.00
_cell.angle_gamma   90.00
#
_symmetry.space_group_name_H-M   'P 1'
#
loop_
_entity.id
_entity.type
_entity.pdbx_description
1 polymer ?
#
loop_
_entity_poly.entity_id
_entity_poly.type
_entity_poly.pdbx_seq_one_letter_code
_entity_poly.pdbx_strand_id
1 'polypeptide(L)'
;MAMPMIILPFERFDLKHDRAREIVIDREAVSEFRRAMKLNMSDVDWIHCGNWAYYKTEHKKPRIFLVPNGLPEFVEVALNEQAAIDAKNELTLGDVAECFRHSLAHGNVAYLDEYGRTSYDGPASYLAFVCDLRRGAGSQILRLSLADFHRFLIVWGRWLQGFVN
;
A
#
# COMPACT_ATOMS: atom_id res chain seq x y z
N MET A 1 -5.57 -15.49 -14.80
CA MET A 1 -4.45 -15.21 -13.87
C MET A 1 -5.07 -14.88 -12.53
N ALA A 2 -4.66 -15.53 -11.44
CA ALA A 2 -5.12 -15.17 -10.10
C ALA A 2 -4.53 -13.80 -9.73
N MET A 3 -5.36 -12.87 -9.27
CA MET A 3 -4.87 -11.58 -8.76
C MET A 3 -4.08 -11.83 -7.47
N PRO A 4 -2.85 -11.29 -7.33
CA PRO A 4 -2.15 -11.37 -6.07
C PRO A 4 -2.99 -10.63 -5.03
N MET A 5 -3.34 -11.29 -3.92
CA MET A 5 -4.05 -10.67 -2.81
C MET A 5 -3.22 -10.83 -1.54
N ILE A 6 -3.03 -9.72 -0.83
CA ILE A 6 -2.59 -9.75 0.57
C ILE A 6 -3.86 -9.70 1.42
N ILE A 7 -4.11 -10.76 2.20
CA ILE A 7 -5.17 -10.74 3.21
C ILE A 7 -4.63 -9.98 4.41
N LEU A 8 -5.26 -8.86 4.73
CA LEU A 8 -4.89 -8.06 5.89
C LEU A 8 -5.84 -8.37 7.06
N PRO A 9 -5.33 -8.51 8.30
CA PRO A 9 -6.15 -8.97 9.43
C PRO A 9 -7.41 -8.14 9.70
N PHE A 10 -7.43 -6.86 9.32
CA PHE A 10 -8.61 -6.00 9.54
C PHE A 10 -9.89 -6.53 8.90
N GLU A 11 -9.80 -7.33 7.83
CA GLU A 11 -10.95 -7.90 7.14
C GLU A 11 -11.60 -9.06 7.92
N ARG A 12 -10.89 -9.63 8.90
CA ARG A 12 -11.39 -10.72 9.76
C ARG A 12 -11.83 -10.27 11.16
N PHE A 13 -11.70 -8.98 11.46
CA PHE A 13 -12.10 -8.43 12.76
C PHE A 13 -13.53 -7.84 12.77
N ASP A 14 -14.30 -7.99 11.69
CA ASP A 14 -15.64 -7.38 11.60
C ASP A 14 -16.69 -8.20 12.37
N LEU A 15 -16.90 -7.79 13.61
CA LEU A 15 -17.79 -8.41 14.61
C LEU A 15 -19.29 -8.28 14.29
N LYS A 16 -19.69 -7.55 13.24
CA LYS A 16 -21.10 -7.16 13.03
C LYS A 16 -21.99 -8.23 12.40
N HIS A 17 -21.43 -9.24 11.73
CA HIS A 17 -22.23 -10.24 11.00
C HIS A 17 -21.96 -11.69 11.40
N ASP A 18 -21.06 -11.96 12.34
CA ASP A 18 -20.71 -13.33 12.71
C ASP A 18 -21.70 -13.92 13.73
N ARG A 19 -22.86 -14.37 13.24
CA ARG A 19 -23.86 -15.12 14.03
C ARG A 19 -23.41 -16.56 14.30
N ALA A 20 -22.33 -17.03 13.67
CA ALA A 20 -21.69 -18.30 13.98
C ALA A 20 -20.42 -18.00 14.80
N ARG A 21 -20.33 -18.54 16.01
CA ARG A 21 -19.23 -18.31 16.97
C ARG A 21 -17.93 -19.03 16.56
N GLU A 22 -17.48 -18.91 15.31
CA GLU A 22 -16.35 -19.71 14.80
C GLU A 22 -14.97 -19.07 15.03
N ILE A 23 -14.89 -17.80 15.43
CA ILE A 23 -13.61 -17.13 15.68
C ILE A 23 -13.56 -16.60 17.12
N VAL A 24 -12.75 -17.25 17.96
CA VAL A 24 -12.28 -16.63 19.21
C VAL A 24 -11.29 -15.55 18.82
N ILE A 25 -11.78 -14.32 18.73
CA ILE A 25 -10.95 -13.15 18.42
C ILE A 25 -10.31 -12.67 19.72
N ASP A 26 -8.97 -12.67 19.77
CA ASP A 26 -8.24 -11.97 20.81
C ASP A 26 -8.47 -10.45 20.68
N ARG A 27 -9.22 -9.89 21.63
CA ARG A 27 -9.57 -8.47 21.64
C ARG A 27 -8.37 -7.58 21.92
N GLU A 28 -7.38 -8.07 22.65
CA GLU A 28 -6.15 -7.36 22.96
C GLU A 28 -5.31 -7.25 21.68
N ALA A 29 -5.06 -8.38 21.01
CA ALA A 29 -4.36 -8.39 19.72
C ALA A 29 -5.04 -7.49 18.67
N VAL A 30 -6.38 -7.48 18.60
CA VAL A 30 -7.12 -6.55 17.70
C VAL A 30 -6.92 -5.09 18.08
N SER A 31 -6.94 -4.78 19.38
CA SER A 31 -6.73 -3.42 19.88
C SER A 31 -5.31 -2.93 19.57
N GLU A 32 -4.31 -3.77 19.80
CA GLU A 32 -2.91 -3.49 19.49
C GLU A 32 -2.68 -3.33 17.99
N PHE A 33 -3.23 -4.23 17.17
CA PHE A 33 -3.18 -4.10 15.71
C PHE A 33 -3.79 -2.78 15.25
N ARG A 34 -4.98 -2.42 15.76
CA ARG A 34 -5.64 -1.13 15.44
C ARG A 34 -4.84 0.07 15.91
N ARG A 35 -4.10 -0.04 17.02
CA ARG A 35 -3.20 1.01 17.51
C ARG A 35 -1.99 1.15 16.59
N ALA A 36 -1.37 0.04 16.21
CA ALA A 36 -0.25 0.02 15.30
C ALA A 36 -0.61 0.61 13.92
N MET A 37 -1.80 0.32 13.38
CA MET A 37 -2.25 0.90 12.10
C MET A 37 -2.34 2.44 12.10
N LYS A 38 -2.31 3.09 13.27
CA LYS A 38 -2.32 4.55 13.39
C LYS A 38 -0.92 5.16 13.51
N LEU A 39 0.12 4.35 13.63
CA LEU A 39 1.50 4.83 13.68
C LEU A 39 1.91 5.35 12.31
N ASN A 40 2.61 6.48 12.28
CA ASN A 40 3.22 6.97 11.05
C ASN A 40 4.37 6.04 10.65
N MET A 41 4.63 5.94 9.35
CA MET A 41 5.73 5.14 8.81
C MET A 41 7.10 5.58 9.37
N SER A 42 7.25 6.85 9.72
CA SER A 42 8.46 7.39 10.38
C SER A 42 8.68 6.89 11.80
N ASP A 43 7.60 6.51 12.48
CA ASP A 43 7.62 6.11 13.89
C ASP A 43 7.78 4.59 14.06
N VAL A 44 7.87 3.87 12.93
CA VAL A 44 7.95 2.41 12.85
C VAL A 44 9.38 1.99 12.53
N ASP A 45 10.11 1.57 13.55
CA ASP A 45 11.54 1.23 13.48
C ASP A 45 11.84 -0.04 12.65
N TRP A 46 10.87 -0.95 12.55
CA TRP A 46 11.01 -2.21 11.82
C TRP A 46 10.70 -2.13 10.32
N ILE A 47 10.21 -0.98 9.81
CA ILE A 47 10.06 -0.75 8.36
C ILE A 47 11.11 0.25 7.88
N HIS A 48 11.88 -0.16 6.88
CA HIS A 48 12.81 0.74 6.20
C HIS A 48 12.21 1.21 4.88
N CYS A 49 11.88 2.50 4.80
CA CYS A 49 11.22 3.12 3.65
C CYS A 49 12.23 3.74 2.66
N GLY A 50 13.36 3.08 2.37
CA GLY A 50 14.49 3.67 1.64
C GLY A 50 14.08 4.30 0.31
N ASN A 51 13.57 3.51 -0.64
CA ASN A 51 13.24 3.96 -2.00
C ASN A 51 11.73 4.08 -2.23
N TRP A 52 11.05 4.60 -1.21
CA TRP A 52 9.61 4.82 -1.25
C TRP A 52 9.30 6.27 -1.67
N ALA A 53 8.20 6.45 -2.38
CA ALA A 53 7.64 7.76 -2.71
C ALA A 53 6.11 7.68 -2.70
N TYR A 54 5.46 8.76 -2.30
CA TYR A 54 4.01 8.86 -2.24
C TYR A 54 3.52 10.07 -3.02
N TYR A 55 2.51 9.86 -3.84
CA TYR A 55 1.82 10.93 -4.56
C TYR A 55 0.31 10.77 -4.39
N LYS A 56 -0.39 11.90 -4.25
CA LYS A 56 -1.85 11.94 -4.17
C LYS A 56 -2.36 13.01 -5.11
N THR A 57 -3.31 12.65 -5.96
CA THR A 57 -3.99 13.62 -6.81
C THR A 57 -4.84 14.57 -5.97
N GLU A 58 -4.99 15.81 -6.40
CA GLU A 58 -5.91 16.75 -5.78
C GLU A 58 -7.36 16.23 -5.75
N HIS A 59 -8.13 16.66 -4.75
CA HIS A 59 -9.54 16.35 -4.67
C HIS A 59 -10.28 16.76 -5.95
N LYS A 60 -11.16 15.88 -6.45
CA LYS A 60 -11.96 16.07 -7.68
C LYS A 60 -11.19 15.98 -9.00
N LYS A 61 -9.91 15.58 -8.98
CA LYS A 61 -9.23 15.14 -10.22
C LYS A 61 -9.74 13.77 -10.67
N PRO A 62 -9.64 13.46 -11.98
CA PRO A 62 -9.93 12.12 -12.50
C PRO A 62 -9.08 11.06 -11.79
N ARG A 63 -9.64 9.85 -11.66
CA ARG A 63 -8.89 8.70 -11.18
C ARG A 63 -7.76 8.35 -12.16
N ILE A 64 -6.68 7.82 -11.62
CA ILE A 64 -5.58 7.30 -12.40
C ILE A 64 -5.93 5.89 -12.86
N PHE A 65 -6.00 5.70 -14.18
CA PHE A 65 -6.17 4.38 -14.80
C PHE A 65 -4.85 3.97 -15.44
N LEU A 66 -4.41 2.74 -15.14
CA LEU A 66 -3.15 2.22 -15.67
C LEU A 66 -3.25 1.65 -17.08
N VAL A 67 -4.45 1.34 -17.56
CA VAL A 67 -4.65 0.74 -18.88
C VAL A 67 -5.17 1.82 -19.83
N PRO A 68 -4.65 1.92 -21.06
CA PRO A 68 -3.60 1.09 -21.66
C PRO A 68 -2.16 1.60 -21.45
N ASN A 69 -1.99 2.80 -20.91
CA ASN A 69 -0.75 3.57 -21.02
C ASN A 69 0.14 3.58 -19.77
N GLY A 70 -0.08 2.65 -18.84
CA GLY A 70 0.59 2.64 -17.55
C GLY A 70 0.32 3.90 -16.73
N LEU A 71 1.35 4.33 -15.99
CA LEU A 71 1.26 5.48 -15.12
C LEU A 71 1.34 6.77 -15.95
N PRO A 72 0.46 7.77 -15.75
CA PRO A 72 0.56 9.03 -16.47
C PRO A 72 1.88 9.74 -16.18
N GLU A 73 2.49 10.34 -17.20
CA GLU A 73 3.80 11.02 -17.11
C GLU A 73 3.88 12.03 -15.96
N PHE A 74 2.82 12.82 -15.73
CA PHE A 74 2.82 13.79 -14.63
C PHE A 74 2.93 13.14 -13.24
N VAL A 75 2.44 11.90 -13.08
CA VAL A 75 2.58 11.13 -11.84
C VAL A 75 3.97 10.52 -11.76
N GLU A 76 4.53 10.03 -12.87
CA GLU A 76 5.92 9.53 -12.93
C GLU A 76 6.92 10.62 -12.53
N VAL A 77 6.73 11.84 -13.05
CA VAL A 77 7.53 13.01 -12.66
C VAL A 77 7.34 13.32 -11.18
N ALA A 78 6.11 13.44 -10.70
CA ALA A 78 5.85 13.79 -9.30
C ALA A 78 6.43 12.76 -8.31
N LEU A 79 6.40 11.46 -8.62
CA LEU A 79 6.96 10.41 -7.77
C LEU A 79 8.50 10.42 -7.71
N ASN A 80 9.16 11.11 -8.65
CA ASN A 80 10.60 11.31 -8.65
C ASN A 80 11.04 12.59 -7.91
N GLU A 81 10.09 13.43 -7.49
CA GLU A 81 10.39 14.65 -6.74
C GLU A 81 10.65 14.35 -5.25
N GLN A 82 11.52 15.16 -4.64
CA GLN A 82 11.82 15.05 -3.20
C GLN A 82 10.56 15.18 -2.34
N ALA A 83 9.59 16.01 -2.76
CA ALA A 83 8.32 16.16 -2.08
C ALA A 83 7.56 14.83 -1.93
N ALA A 84 7.58 13.97 -2.95
CA ALA A 84 6.94 12.65 -2.88
C ALA A 84 7.73 11.68 -1.99
N ILE A 85 9.06 11.79 -1.97
CA ILE A 85 9.93 11.00 -1.09
C ILE A 85 9.66 11.38 0.37
N ASP A 86 9.45 12.66 0.68
CA ASP A 86 9.19 13.14 2.03
C ASP A 86 7.76 12.83 2.48
N ALA A 87 6.78 12.98 1.58
CA ALA A 87 5.35 12.76 1.86
C ALA A 87 5.04 11.34 2.36
N LYS A 88 5.87 10.35 2.05
CA LYS A 88 5.70 8.98 2.57
C LYS A 88 5.76 8.91 4.09
N ASN A 89 6.49 9.82 4.75
CA ASN A 89 6.71 9.81 6.18
C ASN A 89 5.44 10.22 6.93
N GLU A 90 4.53 10.91 6.26
CA GLU A 90 3.22 11.31 6.78
C GLU A 90 2.17 10.20 6.67
N LEU A 91 2.48 9.10 5.96
CA LEU A 91 1.57 7.97 5.85
C LEU A 91 1.53 7.20 7.15
N THR A 92 0.33 6.72 7.52
CA THR A 92 0.19 5.70 8.56
C THR A 92 0.41 4.29 8.00
N LEU A 93 0.71 3.34 8.88
CA LEU A 93 0.71 1.91 8.52
C LEU A 93 -0.64 1.51 7.89
N GLY A 94 -1.75 2.05 8.39
CA GLY A 94 -3.08 1.83 7.84
C GLY A 94 -3.24 2.32 6.41
N ASP A 95 -2.69 3.50 6.07
CA ASP A 95 -2.74 4.04 4.70
C ASP A 95 -1.97 3.16 3.72
N VAL A 96 -0.77 2.72 4.10
CA VAL A 96 0.07 1.80 3.31
C VAL A 96 -0.64 0.46 3.11
N ALA A 97 -1.16 -0.12 4.20
CA ALA A 97 -1.83 -1.40 4.17
C ALA A 97 -3.12 -1.34 3.31
N GLU A 98 -3.90 -0.26 3.42
CA GLU A 98 -5.06 -0.02 2.57
C GLU A 98 -4.68 0.12 1.09
N CYS A 99 -3.62 0.88 0.79
CA CYS A 99 -3.12 1.07 -0.55
C CYS A 99 -2.73 -0.28 -1.18
N PHE A 100 -1.91 -1.08 -0.49
CA PHE A 100 -1.53 -2.40 -0.97
C PHE A 100 -2.73 -3.29 -1.22
N ARG A 101 -3.65 -3.38 -0.26
CA ARG A 101 -4.83 -4.21 -0.42
C ARG A 101 -5.66 -3.80 -1.63
N HIS A 102 -5.98 -2.51 -1.75
CA HIS A 102 -6.80 -2.01 -2.83
C HIS A 102 -6.14 -2.27 -4.18
N SER A 103 -4.87 -1.88 -4.33
CA SER A 103 -4.14 -2.02 -5.58
C SER A 103 -3.98 -3.47 -6.01
N LEU A 104 -3.66 -4.37 -5.08
CA LEU A 104 -3.49 -5.79 -5.35
C LEU A 104 -4.82 -6.48 -5.68
N ALA A 105 -5.89 -6.19 -4.93
CA ALA A 105 -7.22 -6.74 -5.17
C ALA A 105 -7.81 -6.35 -6.54
N HIS A 106 -7.44 -5.19 -7.07
CA HIS A 106 -7.92 -4.70 -8.37
C HIS A 106 -6.91 -4.84 -9.51
N GLY A 107 -5.70 -5.33 -9.25
CA GLY A 107 -4.62 -5.37 -10.24
C GLY A 107 -4.09 -3.99 -10.64
N ASN A 108 -4.32 -2.96 -9.83
CA ASN A 108 -3.89 -1.59 -10.07
C ASN A 108 -2.43 -1.39 -9.61
N VAL A 109 -1.51 -2.13 -10.24
CA VAL A 109 -0.06 -2.05 -9.99
C VAL A 109 0.65 -1.75 -11.31
N ALA A 110 1.39 -0.65 -11.35
CA ALA A 110 2.26 -0.32 -12.46
C ALA A 110 3.69 -0.82 -12.19
N TYR A 111 4.30 -1.38 -13.23
CA TYR A 111 5.70 -1.81 -13.23
C TYR A 111 6.53 -0.69 -13.81
N LEU A 112 7.55 -0.23 -13.09
CA LEU A 112 8.35 0.91 -13.50
C LEU A 112 9.83 0.52 -13.67
N ASP A 113 10.50 1.10 -14.64
CA ASP A 113 11.94 0.94 -14.89
C ASP A 113 12.81 1.64 -13.82
N GLU A 114 14.13 1.62 -14.00
CA GLU A 114 15.08 2.26 -13.07
C GLU A 114 14.91 3.77 -12.93
N TYR A 115 14.27 4.43 -13.90
CA TYR A 115 13.97 5.87 -13.91
C TYR A 115 12.58 6.20 -13.34
N GLY A 116 11.83 5.18 -12.90
CA GLY A 116 10.48 5.35 -12.39
C GLY A 116 9.43 5.60 -13.46
N ARG A 117 9.70 5.21 -14.72
CA ARG A 117 8.77 5.29 -15.85
C ARG A 117 8.12 3.94 -16.10
N THR A 118 6.93 3.94 -16.68
CA THR A 118 6.21 2.72 -17.04
C THR A 118 7.08 1.81 -17.90
N SER A 119 7.32 0.59 -17.42
CA SER A 119 8.03 -0.46 -18.15
C SER A 119 7.03 -1.40 -18.80
N TYR A 120 7.01 -1.45 -20.12
CA TYR A 120 6.12 -2.31 -20.90
C TYR A 120 6.74 -3.69 -21.17
N ASP A 121 7.98 -3.70 -21.67
CA ASP A 121 8.69 -4.90 -22.13
C ASP A 121 10.07 -5.08 -21.44
N GLY A 122 10.40 -4.20 -20.49
CA GLY A 122 11.69 -4.17 -19.80
C GLY A 122 11.65 -4.69 -18.36
N PRO A 123 12.80 -4.88 -17.70
CA PRO A 123 12.84 -5.20 -16.29
C PRO A 123 12.21 -4.08 -15.46
N ALA A 124 11.41 -4.46 -14.47
CA ALA A 124 10.90 -3.52 -13.48
C ALA A 124 11.93 -3.35 -12.36
N SER A 125 12.14 -2.12 -11.90
CA SER A 125 12.90 -1.78 -10.69
C SER A 125 12.00 -1.31 -9.55
N TYR A 126 10.84 -0.72 -9.89
CA TYR A 126 9.85 -0.26 -8.92
C TYR A 126 8.46 -0.80 -9.24
N LEU A 127 7.62 -0.80 -8.21
CA LEU A 127 6.17 -1.00 -8.29
C LEU A 127 5.49 0.28 -7.85
N ALA A 128 4.45 0.70 -8.56
CA ALA A 128 3.54 1.76 -8.15
C ALA A 128 2.13 1.21 -7.93
N PHE A 129 1.68 1.26 -6.68
CA PHE A 129 0.38 0.79 -6.24
C PHE A 129 -0.62 1.95 -6.31
N VAL A 130 -1.61 1.84 -7.19
CA VAL A 130 -2.64 2.87 -7.39
C VAL A 130 -3.91 2.50 -6.64
N CYS A 131 -4.33 3.37 -5.73
CA CYS A 131 -5.50 3.20 -4.90
C CYS A 131 -6.46 4.37 -5.09
N ASP A 132 -7.75 4.10 -5.22
CA ASP A 132 -8.76 5.15 -5.31
C ASP A 132 -9.03 5.75 -3.93
N LEU A 133 -9.30 7.06 -3.87
CA LEU A 133 -9.72 7.70 -2.63
C LEU A 133 -11.16 7.31 -2.29
N ARG A 134 -11.43 6.99 -1.01
CA ARG A 134 -12.74 6.49 -0.50
C ARG A 134 -13.98 7.34 -0.84
N ARG A 135 -13.82 8.61 -1.21
CA ARG A 135 -14.92 9.52 -1.61
C ARG A 135 -14.97 9.80 -3.12
N GLY A 136 -14.33 8.94 -3.91
CA GLY A 136 -14.54 8.81 -5.35
C GLY A 136 -13.84 9.85 -6.24
N ALA A 137 -13.10 10.80 -5.67
CA ALA A 137 -12.50 11.90 -6.39
C ALA A 137 -10.98 11.91 -6.15
N GLY A 138 -10.23 11.28 -7.06
CA GLY A 138 -8.77 11.18 -7.05
C GLY A 138 -8.22 9.79 -6.70
N SER A 139 -6.91 9.65 -6.86
CA SER A 139 -6.13 8.45 -6.54
C SER A 139 -4.93 8.81 -5.68
N GLN A 140 -4.48 7.85 -4.89
CA GLN A 140 -3.20 7.87 -4.21
C GLN A 140 -2.30 6.78 -4.81
N ILE A 141 -1.02 7.07 -4.88
CA ILE A 141 -0.01 6.23 -5.50
C ILE A 141 1.13 6.07 -4.53
N LEU A 142 1.42 4.82 -4.16
CA LEU A 142 2.59 4.46 -3.38
C LEU A 142 3.58 3.75 -4.29
N ARG A 143 4.77 4.32 -4.47
CA ARG A 143 5.87 3.70 -5.22
C ARG A 143 6.94 3.20 -4.27
N LEU A 144 7.45 2.01 -4.53
CA LEU A 144 8.61 1.46 -3.83
C LEU A 144 9.41 0.54 -4.75
N SER A 145 10.71 0.39 -4.46
CA SER A 145 11.55 -0.55 -5.19
C SER A 145 11.06 -1.98 -4.97
N LEU A 146 11.36 -2.88 -5.93
CA LEU A 146 11.06 -4.31 -5.77
C LEU A 146 11.71 -4.90 -4.52
N ALA A 147 12.95 -4.49 -4.23
CA ALA A 147 13.69 -4.94 -3.05
C ALA A 147 13.01 -4.50 -1.75
N ASP A 148 12.55 -3.25 -1.70
CA ASP A 148 11.84 -2.72 -0.54
C ASP A 148 10.46 -3.37 -0.36
N PHE A 149 9.76 -3.70 -1.45
CA PHE A 149 8.48 -4.41 -1.37
C PHE A 149 8.67 -5.80 -0.78
N HIS A 150 9.66 -6.54 -1.27
CA HIS A 150 9.99 -7.86 -0.74
C HIS A 150 10.38 -7.78 0.74
N ARG A 151 11.21 -6.80 1.11
CA ARG A 151 11.58 -6.56 2.51
C ARG A 151 10.35 -6.25 3.37
N PHE A 152 9.46 -5.38 2.89
CA PHE A 152 8.19 -5.06 3.56
C PHE A 152 7.39 -6.33 3.85
N LEU A 153 7.19 -7.20 2.85
CA LEU A 153 6.42 -8.44 3.04
C LEU A 153 7.02 -9.35 4.12
N ILE A 154 8.35 -9.47 4.18
CA ILE A 154 9.04 -10.26 5.21
C ILE A 154 8.84 -9.68 6.60
N VAL A 155 9.11 -8.37 6.77
CA VAL A 155 9.00 -7.73 8.10
C VAL A 155 7.56 -7.64 8.57
N TRP A 156 6.63 -7.36 7.65
CA TRP A 156 5.20 -7.36 7.90
C TRP A 156 4.72 -8.75 8.36
N GLY A 157 5.11 -9.82 7.67
CA GLY A 157 4.77 -11.19 8.05
C GLY A 157 5.31 -11.57 9.43
N ARG A 158 6.56 -11.22 9.75
CA ARG A 158 7.15 -11.44 11.08
C ARG A 158 6.43 -10.66 12.18
N TRP A 159 6.11 -9.39 11.91
CA TRP A 159 5.36 -8.55 12.83
C TRP A 159 3.96 -9.13 13.10
N LEU A 160 3.27 -9.62 12.06
CA LEU A 160 1.98 -10.29 12.20
C LEU A 160 2.05 -11.57 13.05
N GLN A 161 3.12 -12.35 12.95
CA GLN A 161 3.32 -13.54 13.80
C GLN A 161 3.40 -13.19 15.28
N GLY A 162 3.83 -11.96 15.63
CA GLY A 162 3.87 -11.48 17.01
C GLY A 162 2.50 -11.38 17.69
N PHE A 163 1.40 -11.28 16.92
CA PHE A 163 0.02 -11.21 17.45
C PHE A 163 -0.63 -12.58 17.67
N VAL A 164 0.02 -13.67 17.24
CA VAL A 164 -0.57 -15.02 17.24
C VAL A 164 0.01 -15.89 18.37
N ASN A 165 0.79 -15.31 19.29
CA ASN A 165 1.41 -16.00 20.43
C ASN A 165 0.58 -15.87 21.70
#